data_AF-A0A5K1HFZ9-F1
#
_entry.id   AF-A0A5K1HFZ9-F1
#
_cell.length_a   1.000
_cell.length_b   1.000
_cell.length_c   1.000
_cell.angle_alpha   90.00
_cell.angle_beta   90.00
_cell.angle_gamma   90.00
#
_symmetry.space_group_name_H-M   'P 1'
#
loop_
_entity.id
_entity.type
_entity.pdbx_description
1 polymer ?
#
loop_
_entity_poly.entity_id
_entity_poly.type
_entity_poly.pdbx_seq_one_letter_code
_entity_poly.pdbx_strand_id
1 'polypeptide(L)'
;KRKKHQIIHGYSRYMFPMVTGFMNYGQQTVRAARYIGQSFMITLSHANRLPVTIQYPYEKSITSERFRGESTLNLINALLVKYVFA
;
A
#
# COMPACT_ATOMS: atom_id res chain seq x y z
N LYS A 1 -7.25 -14.79 -63.01
CA LYS A 1 -6.19 -14.05 -62.28
C LYS A 1 -6.69 -13.00 -61.26
N ARG A 2 -7.86 -12.35 -61.45
CA ARG A 2 -8.38 -11.31 -60.53
C ARG A 2 -8.83 -11.81 -59.14
N LYS A 3 -9.43 -13.02 -59.04
CA LYS A 3 -9.88 -13.59 -57.75
C LYS A 3 -8.74 -13.83 -56.74
N LYS A 4 -7.55 -14.26 -57.19
CA LYS A 4 -6.38 -14.48 -56.29
C LYS A 4 -5.96 -13.20 -55.56
N HIS A 5 -6.01 -12.05 -56.23
CA HIS A 5 -5.65 -10.76 -55.63
C HIS A 5 -6.65 -10.34 -54.56
N GLN A 6 -7.96 -10.54 -54.78
CA GLN A 6 -8.99 -10.26 -53.76
C GLN A 6 -8.86 -11.16 -52.53
N ILE A 7 -8.51 -12.43 -52.72
CA ILE A 7 -8.31 -13.39 -51.63
C ILE A 7 -7.13 -12.98 -50.74
N ILE A 8 -6.00 -12.59 -51.35
CA ILE A 8 -4.80 -12.15 -50.60
C ILE A 8 -5.06 -10.83 -49.84
N HIS A 9 -5.76 -9.87 -50.45
CA HIS A 9 -6.18 -8.65 -49.76
C HIS A 9 -7.18 -8.92 -48.62
N GLY A 10 -8.04 -9.94 -48.76
CA GLY A 10 -8.94 -10.39 -47.69
C GLY A 10 -8.16 -10.89 -46.48
N TYR A 11 -7.20 -11.81 -46.67
CA TYR A 11 -6.37 -12.32 -45.56
C TYR A 11 -5.54 -11.22 -44.91
N SER A 12 -4.92 -10.34 -45.70
CA SER A 12 -4.14 -9.21 -45.17
C SER A 12 -4.99 -8.26 -44.32
N ARG A 13 -6.28 -8.08 -44.64
CA ARG A 13 -7.20 -7.22 -43.90
C ARG A 13 -7.54 -7.75 -42.50
N TYR A 14 -7.58 -9.08 -42.32
CA TYR A 14 -7.89 -9.71 -41.02
C TYR A 14 -6.65 -9.99 -40.17
N MET A 15 -5.52 -10.32 -40.79
CA MET A 15 -4.30 -10.65 -40.03
C MET A 15 -3.67 -9.43 -39.35
N PHE A 16 -3.71 -8.26 -39.98
CA PHE A 16 -3.13 -7.04 -39.43
C PHE A 16 -3.77 -6.59 -38.09
N PRO A 17 -5.10 -6.44 -37.97
CA PRO A 17 -5.73 -6.06 -36.69
C PRO A 17 -5.59 -7.11 -35.60
N MET A 18 -5.45 -8.39 -35.95
CA MET A 18 -5.23 -9.47 -34.98
C MET A 18 -3.86 -9.35 -34.30
N VAL A 19 -2.80 -9.10 -35.08
CA VAL A 19 -1.45 -8.92 -34.56
C VAL A 19 -1.32 -7.63 -33.76
N THR A 20 -1.95 -6.53 -34.20
CA THR A 20 -1.95 -5.28 -33.44
C THR A 20 -2.72 -5.41 -32.13
N GLY A 21 -3.84 -6.14 -32.10
CA GLY A 21 -4.56 -6.46 -30.87
C GLY A 21 -3.71 -7.22 -29.85
N PHE A 22 -2.96 -8.24 -30.31
CA PHE A 22 -2.04 -9.00 -29.46
C PHE A 22 -0.91 -8.12 -28.89
N MET A 23 -0.30 -7.26 -29.72
CA MET A 23 0.73 -6.33 -29.26
C MET A 23 0.18 -5.34 -28.22
N ASN A 24 -1.02 -4.81 -28.44
CA ASN A 24 -1.66 -3.89 -27.49
C ASN A 24 -1.97 -4.56 -26.15
N TYR A 25 -2.45 -5.80 -26.18
CA TYR A 25 -2.69 -6.59 -24.97
C TYR A 25 -1.39 -6.85 -24.20
N GLY A 26 -0.33 -7.29 -24.90
CA GLY A 26 0.99 -7.48 -24.28
C GLY A 26 1.56 -6.20 -23.67
N GLN A 27 1.40 -5.05 -24.35
CA GLN A 27 1.79 -3.75 -23.80
C GLN A 27 0.99 -3.39 -22.54
N GLN A 28 -0.31 -3.69 -22.50
CA GLN A 28 -1.14 -3.49 -21.31
C GLN A 28 -0.68 -4.39 -20.15
N THR A 29 -0.40 -5.66 -20.41
CA THR A 29 0.11 -6.61 -19.40
C THR A 29 1.43 -6.13 -18.80
N VAL A 30 2.37 -5.63 -19.63
CA VAL A 30 3.65 -5.09 -19.13
C VAL A 30 3.43 -3.84 -18.28
N ARG A 31 2.50 -2.95 -18.67
CA ARG A 31 2.16 -1.77 -17.85
C ARG A 31 1.57 -2.18 -16.50
N ALA A 32 0.62 -3.11 -16.49
CA ALA A 32 0.02 -3.65 -15.27
C ALA A 32 1.08 -4.30 -14.36
N ALA A 33 1.95 -5.14 -14.93
CA ALA A 33 3.05 -5.77 -14.19
C ALA A 33 4.01 -4.74 -13.58
N ARG A 34 4.31 -3.64 -14.30
CA ARG A 34 5.14 -2.55 -13.75
C ARG A 34 4.47 -1.84 -12.58
N TYR A 35 3.16 -1.59 -12.64
CA TYR A 35 2.45 -0.96 -11.52
C TYR A 35 2.38 -1.88 -10.30
N ILE A 36 2.17 -3.19 -10.50
CA ILE A 36 2.21 -4.19 -9.42
C ILE A 36 3.62 -4.31 -8.83
N GLY A 37 4.66 -4.31 -9.68
CA GLY A 37 6.03 -4.31 -9.21
C GLY A 37 6.38 -3.08 -8.37
N GLN A 38 5.90 -1.89 -8.79
CA GLN A 38 6.11 -0.65 -8.03
C GLN A 38 5.40 -0.68 -6.67
N SER A 39 4.13 -1.12 -6.61
CA SER A 39 3.42 -1.22 -5.33
C SER A 39 4.09 -2.21 -4.39
N PHE A 40 4.58 -3.35 -4.91
CA PHE A 40 5.32 -4.33 -4.14
C PHE A 40 6.63 -3.76 -3.56
N MET A 41 7.42 -3.03 -4.38
CA MET A 41 8.64 -2.38 -3.91
C MET A 41 8.37 -1.37 -2.79
N ILE A 42 7.28 -0.59 -2.90
CA ILE A 42 6.88 0.37 -1.87
C ILE A 42 6.50 -0.37 -0.59
N THR A 43 5.64 -1.39 -0.64
CA THR A 43 5.24 -2.17 0.55
C THR A 43 6.45 -2.82 1.23
N LEU A 44 7.38 -3.40 0.45
CA LEU A 44 8.60 -3.99 1.00
C LEU A 44 9.49 -2.92 1.65
N SER A 45 9.59 -1.72 1.08
CA SER A 45 10.32 -0.61 1.71
C SER A 45 9.68 -0.15 3.04
N HIS A 46 8.37 -0.32 3.21
CA HIS A 46 7.69 -0.05 4.49
C HIS A 46 7.98 -1.15 5.51
N ALA A 47 8.08 -2.42 5.09
CA ALA A 47 8.43 -3.52 5.98
C ALA A 47 9.86 -3.45 6.53
N ASN A 48 10.77 -2.78 5.82
CA ASN A 48 12.14 -2.53 6.29
C ASN A 48 12.25 -1.40 7.33
N ARG A 49 11.17 -0.66 7.59
CA ARG A 49 11.15 0.38 8.63
C ARG A 49 10.81 -0.26 9.98
N LEU A 50 11.39 0.27 11.05
CA LEU A 50 11.05 -0.18 12.40
C LEU A 50 9.54 0.04 12.65
N PRO A 51 8.86 -0.94 13.28
CA PRO A 51 7.45 -0.82 13.59
C PRO A 51 7.24 0.33 14.58
N VAL A 52 6.38 1.29 14.22
CA VAL A 52 5.93 2.37 15.13
C VAL A 52 4.72 1.86 15.92
N THR A 53 4.85 0.67 16.48
CA THR A 53 3.83 0.03 17.32
C THR A 53 4.19 0.24 18.78
N ILE A 54 3.23 0.67 19.60
CA ILE A 54 3.38 0.73 21.05
C ILE A 54 2.86 -0.59 21.62
N GLN A 55 3.71 -1.34 22.32
CA GLN A 55 3.35 -2.63 22.91
C GLN A 55 2.48 -2.46 24.16
N TYR A 56 1.17 -2.24 24.01
CA TYR A 56 0.27 -2.27 25.18
C TYR A 56 0.13 -3.71 25.72
N PRO A 57 0.15 -3.97 27.04
CA PRO A 57 0.21 -3.03 28.17
C PRO A 57 1.61 -2.66 28.68
N TYR A 58 2.68 -3.15 28.06
CA TYR A 58 4.06 -3.10 28.58
C TYR A 58 4.83 -1.81 28.23
N GLU A 59 4.56 -1.25 27.06
CA GLU A 59 5.00 0.07 26.63
C GLU A 59 3.81 1.02 26.67
N LYS A 60 3.87 2.03 27.54
CA LYS A 60 2.86 3.07 27.65
C LYS A 60 3.30 4.26 26.80
N SER A 61 2.47 4.66 25.83
CA SER A 61 2.69 5.93 25.15
C SER A 61 2.62 7.07 26.15
N ILE A 62 3.55 8.02 26.07
CA ILE A 62 3.55 9.21 26.91
C ILE A 62 2.25 9.96 26.63
N THR A 63 1.32 9.89 27.58
CA THR A 63 0.06 10.61 27.52
C THR A 63 0.35 12.10 27.65
N SER A 64 -0.24 12.94 26.80
CA SER A 64 -0.03 14.39 26.85
C SER A 64 -0.50 14.98 28.18
N GLU A 65 0.03 16.14 28.58
CA GLU A 65 -0.35 16.83 29.83
C GLU A 65 -1.87 17.10 29.95
N ARG A 66 -2.60 17.08 28.83
CA ARG A 66 -4.05 17.29 28.76
C ARG A 66 -4.85 16.00 28.61
N PHE A 67 -4.21 14.84 28.57
CA PHE A 67 -4.89 13.55 28.54
C PHE A 67 -5.50 13.27 29.91
N ARG A 68 -6.75 13.71 30.09
CA ARG A 68 -7.53 13.46 31.31
C ARG A 68 -8.13 12.04 31.26
N GLY A 69 -7.38 11.07 31.79
CA GLY A 69 -7.89 9.76 32.19
C GLY A 69 -7.98 9.66 33.71
N GLU A 70 -9.09 9.09 34.20
CA GLU A 70 -9.50 8.86 35.61
C GLU A 70 -8.90 9.83 36.65
N SER A 71 -9.70 10.83 37.04
CA SER A 71 -9.38 11.91 37.98
C SER A 71 -9.01 11.46 39.40
N THR A 72 -9.18 10.18 39.74
CA THR A 72 -9.09 9.66 41.11
C THR A 72 -7.68 9.22 41.51
N LEU A 73 -6.89 8.62 40.61
CA LEU A 73 -5.54 8.12 40.92
C LEU A 73 -4.49 9.22 41.07
N ASN A 74 -4.60 10.31 40.30
CA ASN A 74 -3.65 11.42 40.36
C ASN A 74 -3.72 12.20 41.68
N LEU A 75 -4.92 12.32 42.26
CA LEU A 75 -5.10 12.98 43.55
C LEU A 75 -4.49 12.17 44.70
N ILE A 76 -4.71 10.85 44.70
CA ILE A 76 -4.14 9.95 45.72
C ILE A 76 -2.61 9.94 45.65
N ASN A 77 -2.03 9.85 44.45
CA ASN A 77 -0.58 9.91 44.27
C ASN A 77 -0.01 11.27 44.67
N ALA A 78 -0.67 12.38 44.33
CA ALA A 78 -0.26 13.72 44.74
C ALA A 78 -0.32 13.93 46.26
N LEU A 79 -1.34 13.37 46.92
CA LEU A 79 -1.46 13.38 48.37
C LEU A 79 -0.40 12.49 49.03
N LEU A 80 -0.14 11.30 48.48
CA LEU A 80 0.86 10.37 49.00
C LEU A 80 2.28 10.94 48.89
N VAL A 81 2.61 11.60 47.77
CA VAL A 81 3.88 12.34 47.63
C VAL A 81 3.99 13.47 48.64
N LYS A 82 2.91 14.25 48.87
CA LYS A 82 2.90 15.27 49.93
C LYS A 82 3.07 14.70 51.33
N TYR A 83 2.57 13.50 51.60
CA TYR A 83 2.62 12.87 52.92
C TYR A 83 3.95 12.18 53.22
N VAL A 84 4.65 11.69 52.19
CA VAL A 84 5.96 11.02 52.33
C VAL A 84 7.11 12.02 52.39
N PHE A 85 6.97 13.19 51.75
CA PHE A 85 8.00 14.25 51.73
C PHE A 85 7.70 15.43 52.67
N ALA A 86 6.72 15.29 53.58
CA ALA A 86 6.46 16.19 54.71
C ALA A 86 6.95 15.55 56.01
#